data_AF-A0A2S9FGV2-F1
#
_entry.id   AF-A0A2S9FGV2-F1
#
_cell.length_a   1.000
_cell.length_b   1.000
_cell.length_c   1.000
_cell.angle_alpha   90.00
_cell.angle_beta   90.00
_cell.angle_gamma   90.00
#
_symmetry.space_group_name_H-M   'P 1'
#
loop_
_entity.id
_entity.type
_entity.pdbx_description
1 polymer ?
#
loop_
_entity_poly.entity_id
_entity_poly.type
_entity_poly.pdbx_seq_one_letter_code
_entity_poly.pdbx_strand_id
1 'polypeptide(L)'
;THRVGPEEIAHDILIVTPDLDAVTHLCEFAEYAQLADGSPLSVALPAFDEDVLDQRGVPLDMVDDGGALVLPPGTLRDLDVADGDLVGLRLAPEGLTLSKVTAAPSPSVGAALAATLSTDEPTPFDSAVWTACVADPTLFIEPVPPLSEIADDHNLVRRLDLLAPADFDYDRWRFDLDCEVMSRRYDIDEDQALALRTLVSIYEQMSQLIALASADEDSAPDGDAPAPMIEGYRELVAEFGAELA
;
A
#
# COMPACT_ATOMS: atom_id res chain seq x y z
N THR A 1 -7.05 -12.76 6.16
CA THR A 1 -6.59 -13.93 5.37
C THR A 1 -5.86 -13.38 4.17
N HIS A 2 -4.91 -14.11 3.63
CA HIS A 2 -4.08 -13.61 2.53
C HIS A 2 -3.86 -14.71 1.49
N ARG A 3 -3.82 -14.33 0.22
CA ARG A 3 -3.55 -15.24 -0.90
C ARG A 3 -2.07 -15.23 -1.23
N VAL A 4 -1.44 -16.37 -1.00
CA VAL A 4 0.01 -16.48 -1.06
C VAL A 4 0.49 -16.61 -2.49
N GLY A 5 1.48 -15.81 -2.87
CA GLY A 5 2.20 -15.89 -4.13
C GLY A 5 3.50 -16.71 -4.09
N PRO A 6 4.14 -16.95 -5.24
CA PRO A 6 5.33 -17.79 -5.33
C PRO A 6 6.56 -17.19 -4.62
N GLU A 7 6.74 -15.86 -4.71
CA GLU A 7 7.87 -15.16 -4.07
C GLU A 7 7.73 -15.18 -2.54
N GLU A 8 6.51 -15.03 -2.02
CA GLU A 8 6.22 -15.15 -0.58
C GLU A 8 6.59 -16.53 -0.03
N ILE A 9 6.28 -17.59 -0.79
CA ILE A 9 6.69 -18.96 -0.48
C ILE A 9 8.21 -19.11 -0.53
N ALA A 10 8.87 -18.50 -1.52
CA ALA A 10 10.31 -18.61 -1.68
C ALA A 10 11.09 -17.99 -0.52
N HIS A 11 10.56 -16.93 0.09
CA HIS A 11 11.23 -16.18 1.16
C HIS A 11 10.67 -16.44 2.57
N ASP A 12 9.58 -17.22 2.69
CA ASP A 12 8.80 -17.42 3.92
C ASP A 12 8.41 -16.07 4.55
N ILE A 13 7.77 -15.23 3.74
CA ILE A 13 7.20 -13.94 4.16
C ILE A 13 5.75 -13.83 3.68
N LEU A 14 4.96 -12.95 4.28
CA LEU A 14 3.63 -12.59 3.80
C LEU A 14 3.52 -11.07 3.67
N ILE A 15 3.08 -10.56 2.53
CA ILE A 15 2.82 -9.13 2.34
C ILE A 15 1.63 -8.73 3.23
N VAL A 16 1.83 -7.66 3.99
CA VAL A 16 0.90 -7.27 5.03
C VAL A 16 -0.30 -6.52 4.45
N THR A 17 -0.04 -5.50 3.64
CA THR A 17 -1.08 -4.61 3.16
C THR A 17 -1.74 -5.18 1.89
N PRO A 18 -3.08 -5.15 1.79
CA PRO A 18 -4.02 -4.64 2.79
C PRO A 18 -4.62 -5.75 3.69
N ASP A 19 -4.28 -7.02 3.43
CA ASP A 19 -5.05 -8.18 3.87
C ASP A 19 -4.81 -8.61 5.33
N LEU A 20 -3.62 -8.36 5.85
CA LEU A 20 -3.17 -8.76 7.18
C LEU A 20 -2.97 -7.57 8.12
N ASP A 21 -2.99 -6.35 7.59
CA ASP A 21 -2.66 -5.11 8.30
C ASP A 21 -3.35 -4.98 9.66
N ALA A 22 -4.68 -5.20 9.67
CA ALA A 22 -5.50 -5.10 10.87
C ALA A 22 -5.01 -6.02 12.00
N VAL A 23 -4.61 -7.25 11.67
CA VAL A 23 -4.18 -8.25 12.67
C VAL A 23 -2.69 -8.12 13.00
N THR A 24 -1.85 -7.72 12.04
CA THR A 24 -0.41 -7.54 12.26
C THR A 24 -0.07 -6.30 13.07
N HIS A 25 -0.97 -5.32 13.15
CA HIS A 25 -0.83 -4.19 14.07
C HIS A 25 -0.70 -4.64 15.54
N LEU A 26 -1.27 -5.80 15.90
CA LEU A 26 -1.11 -6.37 17.24
C LEU A 26 0.36 -6.71 17.56
N CYS A 27 1.18 -6.98 16.55
CA CYS A 27 2.56 -7.43 16.71
C CYS A 27 3.49 -6.31 17.21
N GLU A 28 3.03 -5.06 17.21
CA GLU A 28 3.69 -3.94 17.89
C GLU A 28 3.71 -4.14 19.43
N PHE A 29 2.76 -4.93 19.96
CA PHE A 29 2.72 -5.28 21.37
C PHE A 29 3.48 -6.59 21.60
N ALA A 30 4.43 -6.56 22.54
CA ALA A 30 5.32 -7.68 22.82
C ALA A 30 4.61 -9.01 23.13
N GLU A 31 3.37 -8.97 23.63
CA GLU A 31 2.55 -10.16 23.90
C GLU A 31 2.04 -10.87 22.64
N TYR A 32 1.98 -10.19 21.49
CA TYR A 32 1.58 -10.74 20.18
C TYR A 32 2.72 -10.78 19.16
N ALA A 33 3.97 -10.56 19.59
CA ALA A 33 5.18 -10.67 18.74
C ALA A 33 5.64 -12.13 18.52
N GLN A 34 4.75 -13.09 18.77
CA GLN A 34 4.99 -14.53 18.59
C GLN A 34 3.68 -15.27 18.29
N LEU A 35 3.80 -16.37 17.56
CA LEU A 35 2.74 -17.35 17.40
C LEU A 35 2.51 -18.12 18.71
N ALA A 36 1.36 -18.78 18.81
CA ALA A 36 0.97 -19.59 19.96
C ALA A 36 1.91 -20.78 20.22
N ASP A 37 2.68 -21.21 19.21
CA ASP A 37 3.72 -22.23 19.35
C ASP A 37 5.09 -21.68 19.82
N GLY A 38 5.17 -20.35 20.03
CA GLY A 38 6.36 -19.63 20.46
C GLY A 38 7.27 -19.17 19.32
N SER A 39 6.91 -19.42 18.06
CA SER A 39 7.67 -18.92 16.91
C SER A 39 7.60 -17.39 16.86
N PRO A 40 8.72 -16.68 16.62
CA PRO A 40 8.73 -15.23 16.55
C PRO A 40 7.93 -14.76 15.33
N LEU A 41 7.28 -13.61 15.48
CA LEU A 41 6.51 -12.99 14.42
C LEU A 41 6.79 -11.48 14.42
N SER A 42 7.25 -10.96 13.29
CA SER A 42 7.65 -9.56 13.14
C SER A 42 7.30 -9.05 11.75
N VAL A 43 6.83 -7.80 11.69
CA VAL A 43 6.69 -7.08 10.42
C VAL A 43 7.99 -6.33 10.16
N ALA A 44 8.61 -6.59 9.01
CA ALA A 44 9.79 -5.88 8.54
C ALA A 44 9.38 -4.83 7.51
N LEU A 45 9.82 -3.59 7.71
CA LEU A 45 9.53 -2.47 6.82
C LEU A 45 10.74 -2.18 5.91
N PRO A 46 10.58 -2.02 4.58
CA PRO A 46 11.70 -1.76 3.67
C PRO A 46 12.58 -0.58 4.07
N ALA A 47 11.97 0.50 4.57
CA ALA A 47 12.68 1.73 4.94
C ALA A 47 13.44 1.65 6.28
N PHE A 48 13.17 0.64 7.12
CA PHE A 48 13.72 0.54 8.48
C PHE A 48 14.46 -0.77 8.76
N ASP A 49 14.06 -1.85 8.10
CA ASP A 49 14.51 -3.22 8.34
C ASP A 49 15.13 -3.86 7.09
N GLU A 50 15.77 -3.06 6.22
CA GLU A 50 16.48 -3.51 5.02
C GLU A 50 17.42 -4.69 5.33
N ASP A 51 18.21 -4.59 6.42
CA ASP A 51 19.12 -5.65 6.85
C ASP A 51 18.40 -6.99 7.11
N VAL A 52 17.16 -6.96 7.59
CA VAL A 52 16.35 -8.15 7.87
C VAL A 52 15.86 -8.77 6.57
N LEU A 53 15.36 -7.95 5.65
CA LEU A 53 14.88 -8.39 4.34
C LEU A 53 16.03 -8.95 3.49
N ASP A 54 17.19 -8.29 3.49
CA ASP A 54 18.41 -8.73 2.81
C ASP A 54 18.90 -10.09 3.32
N GLN A 55 18.90 -10.30 4.64
CA GLN A 55 19.27 -11.59 5.23
C GLN A 55 18.34 -12.72 4.79
N ARG A 56 17.10 -12.39 4.43
CA ARG A 56 16.08 -13.32 3.91
C ARG A 56 16.09 -13.39 2.38
N GLY A 57 16.92 -12.59 1.72
CA GLY A 57 17.01 -12.48 0.27
C GLY A 57 15.76 -11.88 -0.37
N VAL A 58 14.94 -11.16 0.39
CA VAL A 58 13.70 -10.56 -0.10
C VAL A 58 14.04 -9.28 -0.89
N PRO A 59 13.65 -9.17 -2.18
CA PRO A 59 13.82 -7.94 -2.93
C PRO A 59 13.02 -6.79 -2.30
N LEU A 60 13.64 -5.61 -2.10
CA LEU A 60 12.95 -4.48 -1.47
C LEU A 60 11.78 -3.94 -2.30
N ASP A 61 11.83 -4.10 -3.63
CA ASP A 61 10.75 -3.71 -4.54
C ASP A 61 9.55 -4.66 -4.51
N MET A 62 9.69 -5.83 -3.87
CA MET A 62 8.60 -6.77 -3.63
C MET A 62 7.69 -6.33 -2.48
N VAL A 63 8.24 -5.60 -1.51
CA VAL A 63 7.56 -5.25 -0.26
C VAL A 63 7.14 -3.78 -0.32
N ASP A 64 5.86 -3.51 -0.13
CA ASP A 64 5.35 -2.14 -0.07
C ASP A 64 5.64 -1.49 1.29
N ASP A 65 5.20 -0.23 1.44
CA ASP A 65 5.40 0.54 2.68
C ASP A 65 4.70 -0.07 3.90
N GLY A 66 3.74 -0.99 3.70
CA GLY A 66 3.06 -1.74 4.76
C GLY A 66 3.88 -2.90 5.31
N GLY A 67 4.95 -3.29 4.60
CA GLY A 67 5.91 -4.26 5.06
C GLY A 67 5.54 -5.71 4.81
N ALA A 68 6.43 -6.58 5.29
CA ALA A 68 6.31 -8.02 5.16
C ALA A 68 6.36 -8.70 6.53
N LEU A 69 5.39 -9.59 6.78
CA LEU A 69 5.39 -10.47 7.91
C LEU A 69 6.47 -11.56 7.72
N VAL A 70 7.55 -11.47 8.47
CA VAL A 70 8.67 -12.42 8.37
C VAL A 70 8.38 -13.66 9.22
N LEU A 71 8.31 -14.82 8.57
CA LEU A 71 8.06 -16.11 9.23
C LEU A 71 9.38 -16.85 9.44
N PRO A 72 9.47 -17.80 10.39
CA PRO A 72 10.58 -18.75 10.41
C PRO A 72 10.75 -19.47 9.06
N PRO A 73 11.99 -19.73 8.61
CA PRO A 73 12.21 -20.46 7.36
C PRO A 73 11.55 -21.85 7.38
N GLY A 74 10.87 -22.20 6.29
CA GLY A 74 10.13 -23.44 6.10
C GLY A 74 8.69 -23.42 6.59
N THR A 75 8.22 -22.34 7.24
CA THR A 75 6.87 -22.27 7.80
C THR A 75 5.78 -22.49 6.74
N LEU A 76 5.85 -21.83 5.58
CA LEU A 76 4.81 -21.98 4.55
C LEU A 76 4.86 -23.37 3.90
N ARG A 77 6.06 -23.93 3.78
CA ARG A 77 6.26 -25.29 3.27
C ARG A 77 5.70 -26.34 4.22
N ASP A 78 5.92 -26.18 5.52
CA ASP A 78 5.43 -27.11 6.54
C ASP A 78 3.91 -27.03 6.72
N LEU A 79 3.30 -25.88 6.37
CA LEU A 79 1.84 -25.71 6.22
C LEU A 79 1.27 -26.28 4.92
N ASP A 80 2.10 -26.85 4.04
CA ASP A 80 1.71 -27.37 2.72
C ASP A 80 0.98 -26.31 1.86
N VAL A 81 1.42 -25.05 1.93
CA VAL A 81 0.88 -23.93 1.16
C VAL A 81 1.49 -23.93 -0.25
N ALA A 82 0.65 -23.82 -1.27
CA ALA A 82 1.05 -23.64 -2.66
C ALA A 82 0.64 -22.25 -3.17
N ASP A 83 1.16 -21.88 -4.34
CA ASP A 83 0.78 -20.64 -5.04
C ASP A 83 -0.74 -20.54 -5.22
N GLY A 84 -1.31 -19.42 -4.80
CA GLY A 84 -2.73 -19.12 -4.84
C GLY A 84 -3.55 -19.66 -3.66
N ASP A 85 -2.94 -20.44 -2.75
CA ASP A 85 -3.63 -20.89 -1.53
C ASP A 85 -3.84 -19.74 -0.54
N LEU A 86 -4.82 -19.92 0.36
CA LEU A 86 -5.11 -18.97 1.42
C LEU A 86 -4.43 -19.36 2.73
N VAL A 87 -3.84 -18.37 3.38
CA VAL A 87 -3.42 -18.45 4.77
C VAL A 87 -4.27 -17.54 5.65
N GLY A 88 -4.53 -17.98 6.87
CA GLY A 88 -5.23 -17.22 7.89
C GLY A 88 -4.32 -16.98 9.09
N LEU A 89 -4.10 -15.70 9.42
CA LEU A 89 -3.56 -15.29 10.70
C LEU A 89 -4.73 -14.99 11.64
N ARG A 90 -4.84 -15.76 12.73
CA ARG A 90 -5.97 -15.71 13.65
C ARG A 90 -5.50 -15.45 15.07
N LEU A 91 -6.13 -14.50 15.75
CA LEU A 91 -6.04 -14.35 17.20
C LEU A 91 -6.98 -15.35 17.90
N ALA A 92 -6.39 -16.24 18.70
CA ALA A 92 -7.08 -17.20 19.56
C ALA A 92 -6.72 -16.94 21.04
N PRO A 93 -7.41 -17.56 22.02
CA PRO A 93 -7.08 -17.39 23.44
C PRO A 93 -5.62 -17.75 23.79
N GLU A 94 -5.01 -18.66 23.04
CA GLU A 94 -3.61 -19.09 23.15
C GLU A 94 -2.61 -18.15 22.45
N GLY A 95 -3.07 -17.17 21.69
CA GLY A 95 -2.25 -16.23 20.92
C GLY A 95 -2.53 -16.26 19.42
N LEU A 96 -1.60 -15.71 18.63
CA LEU A 96 -1.71 -15.71 17.17
C LEU A 96 -1.39 -17.08 16.59
N THR A 97 -2.17 -17.53 15.61
CA THR A 97 -1.96 -18.79 14.90
C THR A 97 -1.98 -18.54 13.40
N LEU A 98 -1.06 -19.17 12.68
CA LEU A 98 -1.00 -19.15 11.23
C LEU A 98 -1.39 -20.53 10.70
N SER A 99 -2.31 -20.60 9.75
CA SER A 99 -2.76 -21.86 9.17
C SER A 99 -3.19 -21.69 7.71
N LYS A 100 -3.06 -22.77 6.93
CA LYS A 100 -3.69 -22.87 5.62
C LYS A 100 -5.20 -22.99 5.79
N VAL A 101 -5.97 -22.18 5.08
CA VAL A 101 -7.43 -22.10 5.21
C VAL A 101 -8.13 -22.13 3.85
N THR A 102 -9.45 -22.27 3.88
CA THR A 102 -10.32 -21.97 2.74
C THR A 102 -11.35 -20.97 3.21
N ALA A 103 -11.82 -20.11 2.30
CA ALA A 103 -12.81 -19.11 2.61
C ALA A 103 -13.93 -19.12 1.57
N ALA A 104 -15.17 -19.09 2.05
CA ALA A 104 -16.33 -18.86 1.20
C ALA A 104 -16.56 -17.35 1.04
N PRO A 105 -17.19 -16.89 -0.06
CA PRO A 105 -17.57 -15.50 -0.22
C PRO A 105 -18.36 -14.97 0.99
N SER A 106 -18.03 -13.76 1.46
CA SER A 106 -18.58 -13.19 2.67
C SER A 106 -19.18 -11.80 2.42
N PRO A 107 -20.35 -11.71 1.74
CA PRO A 107 -20.94 -10.43 1.37
C PRO A 107 -21.33 -9.57 2.58
N SER A 108 -21.55 -10.18 3.74
CA SER A 108 -21.81 -9.46 4.99
C SER A 108 -20.60 -8.66 5.46
N VAL A 109 -19.38 -9.16 5.26
CA VAL A 109 -18.16 -8.43 5.63
C VAL A 109 -17.97 -7.21 4.74
N GLY A 110 -18.07 -7.37 3.42
CA GLY A 110 -17.92 -6.22 2.53
C GLY A 110 -19.00 -5.16 2.74
N ALA A 111 -20.23 -5.56 3.05
CA ALA A 111 -21.29 -4.62 3.44
C ALA A 111 -20.98 -3.90 4.77
N ALA A 112 -20.39 -4.60 5.74
CA ALA A 112 -19.98 -4.01 7.01
C ALA A 112 -18.83 -3.00 6.82
N LEU A 113 -17.83 -3.33 6.00
CA LEU A 113 -16.73 -2.41 5.67
C LEU A 113 -17.25 -1.17 4.94
N ALA A 114 -18.14 -1.33 3.95
CA ALA A 114 -18.73 -0.20 3.25
C ALA A 114 -19.49 0.76 4.19
N ALA A 115 -20.11 0.22 5.25
CA ALA A 115 -20.85 1.00 6.23
C ALA A 115 -19.96 1.82 7.17
N THR A 116 -18.65 1.56 7.23
CA THR A 116 -17.71 2.35 8.04
C THR A 116 -17.13 3.55 7.30
N LEU A 117 -17.36 3.65 5.98
CA LEU A 117 -16.68 4.62 5.13
C LEU A 117 -17.30 6.01 5.21
N SER A 118 -16.43 7.02 5.21
CA SER A 118 -16.77 8.42 4.98
C SER A 118 -16.81 8.73 3.48
N THR A 119 -17.59 9.73 3.09
CA THR A 119 -17.56 10.29 1.73
C THR A 119 -16.53 11.40 1.58
N ASP A 120 -16.05 11.95 2.68
CA ASP A 120 -15.22 13.18 2.69
C ASP A 120 -13.72 12.85 2.75
N GLU A 121 -13.36 11.69 3.31
CA GLU A 121 -11.98 11.21 3.43
C GLU A 121 -11.94 9.68 3.30
N PRO A 122 -10.84 9.11 2.77
CA PRO A 122 -10.68 7.67 2.76
C PRO A 122 -10.41 7.17 4.19
N THR A 123 -10.83 5.94 4.46
CA THR A 123 -10.69 5.32 5.78
C THR A 123 -9.52 4.34 5.77
N PRO A 124 -8.59 4.38 6.74
CA PRO A 124 -7.61 3.33 6.92
C PRO A 124 -8.28 1.97 7.06
N PHE A 125 -7.79 0.98 6.32
CA PHE A 125 -8.51 -0.26 6.12
C PHE A 125 -8.58 -1.11 7.39
N ASP A 126 -7.51 -1.06 8.20
CA ASP A 126 -7.46 -1.62 9.55
C ASP A 126 -8.55 -1.02 10.46
N SER A 127 -8.73 0.30 10.40
CA SER A 127 -9.71 1.04 11.19
C SER A 127 -11.14 0.70 10.78
N ALA A 128 -11.38 0.51 9.48
CA ALA A 128 -12.65 0.00 8.95
C ALA A 128 -12.95 -1.42 9.47
N VAL A 129 -11.96 -2.32 9.44
CA VAL A 129 -12.09 -3.68 9.98
C VAL A 129 -12.41 -3.66 11.47
N TRP A 130 -11.66 -2.92 12.28
CA TRP A 130 -11.88 -2.87 13.72
C TRP A 130 -13.23 -2.25 14.08
N THR A 131 -13.65 -1.21 13.36
CA THR A 131 -14.96 -0.58 13.55
C THR A 131 -16.08 -1.56 13.19
N ALA A 132 -15.94 -2.32 12.10
CA ALA A 132 -16.90 -3.36 11.73
C ALA A 132 -16.98 -4.46 12.80
N CYS A 133 -15.85 -4.94 13.33
CA CYS A 133 -15.80 -5.93 14.40
C CYS A 133 -16.47 -5.45 15.71
N VAL A 134 -16.31 -4.16 16.06
CA VAL A 134 -17.00 -3.57 17.22
C VAL A 134 -18.51 -3.52 17.00
N ALA A 135 -18.96 -3.21 15.78
CA ALA A 135 -20.37 -3.16 15.44
C ALA A 135 -21.02 -4.55 15.37
N ASP A 136 -20.30 -5.56 14.84
CA ASP A 136 -20.71 -6.95 14.76
C ASP A 136 -19.55 -7.89 15.13
N PRO A 137 -19.51 -8.38 16.39
CA PRO A 137 -18.47 -9.29 16.86
C PRO A 137 -18.49 -10.68 16.20
N THR A 138 -19.48 -10.98 15.35
CA THR A 138 -19.54 -12.25 14.62
C THR A 138 -18.77 -12.21 13.30
N LEU A 139 -18.33 -11.02 12.87
CA LEU A 139 -17.45 -10.89 11.70
C LEU A 139 -16.07 -11.51 11.99
N PHE A 140 -15.47 -12.10 10.97
CA PHE A 140 -14.11 -12.69 11.02
C PHE A 140 -13.89 -13.84 12.03
N ILE A 141 -14.95 -14.40 12.63
CA ILE A 141 -14.84 -15.58 13.51
C ILE A 141 -14.53 -16.87 12.73
N GLU A 142 -14.89 -16.89 11.45
CA GLU A 142 -14.54 -17.89 10.45
C GLU A 142 -13.67 -17.25 9.36
N PRO A 143 -12.82 -18.01 8.64
CA PRO A 143 -12.05 -17.49 7.54
C PRO A 143 -12.93 -16.87 6.45
N VAL A 144 -12.60 -15.65 6.05
CA VAL A 144 -13.22 -14.92 4.94
C VAL A 144 -12.20 -14.73 3.81
N PRO A 145 -12.62 -14.33 2.59
CA PRO A 145 -11.66 -14.02 1.54
C PRO A 145 -10.71 -12.88 1.98
N PRO A 146 -9.54 -12.74 1.35
CA PRO A 146 -8.66 -11.60 1.59
C PRO A 146 -9.41 -10.27 1.51
N LEU A 147 -9.01 -9.30 2.33
CA LEU A 147 -9.74 -8.04 2.44
C LEU A 147 -9.73 -7.27 1.11
N SER A 148 -8.62 -7.34 0.37
CA SER A 148 -8.50 -6.84 -1.00
C SER A 148 -9.56 -7.43 -1.94
N GLU A 149 -9.75 -8.75 -1.92
CA GLU A 149 -10.77 -9.43 -2.72
C GLU A 149 -12.20 -9.03 -2.31
N ILE A 150 -12.45 -8.89 -1.01
CA ILE A 150 -13.75 -8.43 -0.49
C ILE A 150 -14.03 -6.99 -0.96
N ALA A 151 -13.03 -6.10 -0.93
CA ALA A 151 -13.18 -4.74 -1.42
C ALA A 151 -13.51 -4.70 -2.90
N ASP A 152 -12.77 -5.47 -3.72
CA ASP A 152 -12.97 -5.56 -5.16
C ASP A 152 -14.39 -6.11 -5.48
N ASP A 153 -14.84 -7.17 -4.78
CA ASP A 153 -16.19 -7.76 -4.94
C ASP A 153 -17.33 -6.78 -4.57
N HIS A 154 -17.06 -5.83 -3.68
CA HIS A 154 -18.03 -4.83 -3.21
C HIS A 154 -17.90 -3.48 -3.92
N ASN A 155 -17.07 -3.37 -4.97
CA ASN A 155 -16.78 -2.14 -5.70
C ASN A 155 -16.23 -1.03 -4.78
N LEU A 156 -15.52 -1.39 -3.72
CA LEU A 156 -14.79 -0.41 -2.91
C LEU A 156 -13.47 -0.13 -3.60
N VAL A 157 -13.03 1.12 -3.57
CA VAL A 157 -11.74 1.51 -4.13
C VAL A 157 -10.70 1.55 -3.03
N ARG A 158 -9.49 1.10 -3.38
CA ARG A 158 -8.36 1.04 -2.46
C ARG A 158 -7.12 1.70 -3.05
N ARG A 159 -6.33 2.30 -2.17
CA ARG A 159 -4.99 2.82 -2.45
C ARG A 159 -4.12 2.49 -1.24
N LEU A 160 -3.21 1.54 -1.42
CA LEU A 160 -2.40 0.99 -0.32
C LEU A 160 -3.31 0.48 0.82
N ASP A 161 -3.16 1.06 2.01
CA ASP A 161 -3.88 0.81 3.25
C ASP A 161 -5.18 1.61 3.39
N LEU A 162 -5.53 2.44 2.40
CA LEU A 162 -6.74 3.27 2.44
C LEU A 162 -7.88 2.66 1.63
N LEU A 163 -9.09 2.68 2.21
CA LEU A 163 -10.35 2.25 1.60
C LEU A 163 -11.34 3.41 1.45
N ALA A 164 -12.04 3.47 0.32
CA ALA A 164 -13.08 4.47 0.10
C ALA A 164 -14.23 3.94 -0.79
N PRO A 165 -15.38 4.65 -0.81
CA PRO A 165 -16.49 4.32 -1.70
C PRO A 165 -16.10 4.42 -3.18
N ALA A 166 -16.77 3.68 -4.05
CA ALA A 166 -16.45 3.51 -5.48
C ALA A 166 -16.14 4.81 -6.25
N ASP A 167 -16.82 5.90 -5.90
CA ASP A 167 -16.77 7.21 -6.55
C ASP A 167 -15.84 8.21 -5.85
N PHE A 168 -15.05 7.76 -4.87
CA PHE A 168 -14.11 8.61 -4.15
C PHE A 168 -12.94 9.07 -5.01
N ASP A 169 -12.71 10.38 -5.05
CA ASP A 169 -11.63 11.01 -5.80
C ASP A 169 -10.37 11.14 -4.92
N TYR A 170 -9.54 10.09 -4.91
CA TYR A 170 -8.28 10.07 -4.17
C TYR A 170 -7.30 11.15 -4.61
N ASP A 171 -7.28 11.50 -5.89
CA ASP A 171 -6.31 12.44 -6.43
C ASP A 171 -6.64 13.85 -5.96
N ARG A 172 -7.93 14.23 -6.00
CA ARG A 172 -8.40 15.49 -5.42
C ARG A 172 -8.19 15.53 -3.92
N TRP A 173 -8.60 14.50 -3.19
CA TRP A 173 -8.44 14.45 -1.73
C TRP A 173 -6.98 14.61 -1.31
N ARG A 174 -6.06 13.90 -1.99
CA ARG A 174 -4.61 14.01 -1.73
C ARG A 174 -4.10 15.41 -2.04
N PHE A 175 -4.54 16.01 -3.15
CA PHE A 175 -4.15 17.37 -3.51
C PHE A 175 -4.59 18.39 -2.45
N ASP A 176 -5.83 18.29 -1.98
CA ASP A 176 -6.38 19.16 -0.93
C ASP A 176 -5.61 18.97 0.39
N LEU A 177 -5.31 17.71 0.76
CA LEU A 177 -4.49 17.39 1.94
C LEU A 177 -3.06 17.94 1.83
N ASP A 178 -2.42 17.80 0.67
CA ASP A 178 -1.08 18.35 0.43
C ASP A 178 -1.07 19.87 0.61
N CYS A 179 -2.09 20.57 0.11
CA CYS A 179 -2.24 22.02 0.30
C CYS A 179 -2.35 22.36 1.79
N GLU A 180 -3.18 21.64 2.55
CA GLU A 180 -3.33 21.84 4.00
C GLU A 180 -2.01 21.61 4.76
N VAL A 181 -1.28 20.54 4.41
CA VAL A 181 0.03 20.23 5.00
C VAL A 181 1.04 21.32 4.65
N MET A 182 1.08 21.79 3.41
CA MET A 182 1.98 22.87 2.97
C MET A 182 1.68 24.20 3.68
N SER A 183 0.40 24.57 3.78
CA SER A 183 -0.04 25.76 4.52
C SER A 183 0.48 25.75 5.95
N ARG A 184 0.27 24.64 6.68
CA ARG A 184 0.75 24.48 8.05
C ARG A 184 2.26 24.44 8.17
N ARG A 185 2.94 23.75 7.25
CA ARG A 185 4.40 23.55 7.30
C ARG A 185 5.16 24.83 7.04
N TYR A 186 4.67 25.66 6.12
CA TYR A 186 5.35 26.88 5.69
C TYR A 186 4.72 28.16 6.25
N ASP A 187 3.63 28.05 7.02
CA ASP A 187 2.87 29.18 7.56
C ASP A 187 2.41 30.15 6.46
N ILE A 188 1.91 29.58 5.36
CA ILE A 188 1.40 30.30 4.19
C ILE A 188 -0.12 30.17 4.12
N ASP A 189 -0.78 31.15 3.49
CA ASP A 189 -2.22 31.09 3.30
C ASP A 189 -2.65 30.01 2.30
N GLU A 190 -3.96 29.72 2.28
CA GLU A 190 -4.53 28.64 1.45
C GLU A 190 -4.30 28.86 -0.05
N ASP A 191 -4.40 30.10 -0.53
CA ASP A 191 -4.17 30.44 -1.95
C ASP A 191 -2.70 30.25 -2.33
N GLN A 192 -1.78 30.63 -1.43
CA GLN A 192 -0.35 30.40 -1.59
C GLN A 192 0.01 28.91 -1.57
N ALA A 193 -0.61 28.13 -0.69
CA ALA A 193 -0.41 26.69 -0.63
C ALA A 193 -0.92 25.99 -1.90
N LEU A 194 -2.08 26.41 -2.41
CA LEU A 194 -2.63 25.94 -3.68
C LEU A 194 -1.69 26.24 -4.85
N ALA A 195 -1.19 27.47 -4.93
CA ALA A 195 -0.24 27.89 -5.98
C ALA A 195 1.06 27.08 -5.90
N LEU A 196 1.59 26.88 -4.69
CA LEU A 196 2.80 26.09 -4.47
C LEU A 196 2.59 24.62 -4.85
N ARG A 197 1.50 23.99 -4.41
CA ARG A 197 1.20 22.59 -4.73
C ARG A 197 1.05 22.38 -6.23
N THR A 198 0.35 23.30 -6.90
CA THR A 198 0.19 23.29 -8.37
C THR A 198 1.56 23.36 -9.06
N LEU A 199 2.45 24.26 -8.62
CA LEU A 199 3.80 24.37 -9.18
C LEU A 199 4.62 23.09 -8.97
N VAL A 200 4.51 22.47 -7.79
CA VAL A 200 5.14 21.18 -7.51
C VAL A 200 4.58 20.08 -8.42
N SER A 201 3.26 20.01 -8.63
CA SER A 201 2.64 19.04 -9.54
C SER A 201 3.16 19.17 -10.97
N ILE A 202 3.26 20.41 -11.48
CA ILE A 202 3.77 20.67 -12.83
C ILE A 202 5.25 20.25 -12.92
N TYR A 203 6.06 20.57 -11.90
CA TYR A 203 7.45 20.14 -11.85
C TYR A 203 7.61 18.62 -11.83
N GLU A 204 6.82 17.91 -11.03
CA GLU A 204 6.80 16.44 -10.96
C GLU A 204 6.46 15.83 -12.32
N GLN A 205 5.42 16.34 -12.98
CA GLN A 205 5.01 15.90 -14.32
C GLN A 205 6.09 16.16 -15.38
N MET A 206 6.69 17.35 -15.39
CA MET A 206 7.78 17.69 -16.32
C MET A 206 9.02 16.81 -16.07
N SER A 207 9.36 16.56 -14.81
CA SER A 207 10.50 15.70 -14.45
C SER A 207 10.29 14.26 -14.91
N GLN A 208 9.07 13.73 -14.76
CA GLN A 208 8.71 12.40 -15.26
C GLN A 208 8.80 12.32 -16.80
N LEU A 209 8.29 13.34 -17.51
CA LEU A 209 8.37 13.38 -18.97
C LEU A 209 9.81 13.43 -19.49
N ILE A 210 10.67 14.22 -18.85
CA ILE A 210 12.10 14.29 -19.21
C ILE A 210 12.80 12.97 -18.93
N ALA A 211 12.52 12.33 -17.78
CA ALA A 211 13.09 11.04 -17.44
C ALA A 211 12.68 9.94 -18.44
N LEU A 212 11.42 9.92 -18.86
CA LEU A 212 10.92 8.99 -19.87
C LEU A 212 11.59 9.21 -21.24
N ALA A 213 11.70 10.47 -21.67
CA ALA A 213 12.37 10.80 -22.93
C ALA A 213 13.88 10.43 -22.93
N SER A 214 14.53 10.53 -21.77
CA SER A 214 15.94 10.15 -21.61
C SER A 214 16.15 8.63 -21.58
N ALA A 215 15.20 7.87 -21.02
CA ALA A 215 15.24 6.40 -21.00
C ALA A 215 15.08 5.78 -22.40
N ASP A 216 14.37 6.46 -23.31
CA ASP A 216 14.24 6.06 -24.72
C ASP A 216 15.53 6.32 -25.52
N GLU A 217 16.34 7.33 -25.17
CA GLU A 217 17.62 7.62 -25.83
C GLU A 217 18.72 6.59 -25.50
N ASP A 218 18.73 6.03 -24.28
CA ASP A 218 19.68 4.98 -23.86
C ASP A 218 19.43 3.61 -24.54
N SER A 219 18.35 3.47 -25.30
CA SER A 219 18.03 2.27 -26.11
C SER A 219 18.44 2.39 -27.58
N ALA A 220 18.99 3.53 -28.00
CA ALA A 220 19.44 3.74 -29.37
C ALA A 220 20.87 3.17 -29.58
N PRO A 221 21.12 2.35 -30.61
CA PRO A 221 22.49 1.93 -30.93
C PRO A 221 23.30 3.13 -31.38
N ASP A 222 24.49 3.31 -30.78
CA ASP A 222 25.48 4.36 -31.06
C ASP A 222 25.52 4.74 -32.55
N GLY A 223 24.88 5.85 -32.87
CA GLY A 223 24.65 6.30 -34.23
C GLY A 223 24.58 7.81 -34.31
N ASP A 224 25.73 8.46 -34.08
CA ASP A 224 26.13 9.81 -34.50
C ASP A 224 24.96 10.79 -34.77
N ALA A 225 24.38 11.34 -33.70
CA ALA A 225 23.37 12.40 -33.78
C ALA A 225 23.97 13.76 -33.33
N PRO A 226 23.70 14.86 -34.07
CA PRO A 226 24.29 16.16 -33.79
C PRO A 226 23.71 16.81 -32.53
N ALA A 227 24.57 17.53 -31.80
CA ALA A 227 24.29 18.13 -30.49
C ALA A 227 22.99 19.00 -30.45
N PRO A 228 22.20 18.92 -29.36
CA PRO A 228 20.95 19.66 -29.23
C PRO A 228 21.19 21.17 -29.06
N MET A 229 20.45 21.98 -29.81
CA MET A 229 20.46 23.43 -29.73
C MET A 229 19.63 23.91 -28.53
N ILE A 230 20.30 24.59 -27.59
CA ILE A 230 19.77 25.21 -26.35
C ILE A 230 18.65 26.26 -26.62
N GLU A 231 18.41 26.61 -27.88
CA GLU A 231 17.45 27.64 -28.32
C GLU A 231 15.98 27.27 -28.00
N GLY A 232 15.58 26.00 -28.12
CA GLY A 232 14.18 25.59 -27.96
C GLY A 232 13.64 25.72 -26.53
N TYR A 233 14.51 25.60 -25.52
CA TYR A 233 14.12 25.73 -24.11
C TYR A 233 13.74 27.17 -23.74
N ARG A 234 14.36 28.16 -24.40
CA ARG A 234 14.04 29.58 -24.16
C ARG A 234 12.73 30.00 -24.79
N GLU A 235 12.39 29.40 -25.92
CA GLU A 235 11.14 29.70 -26.64
C GLU A 235 9.93 29.14 -25.86
N LEU A 236 10.05 27.93 -25.30
CA LEU A 236 9.03 27.33 -24.44
C LEU A 236 8.78 28.13 -23.14
N VAL A 237 9.85 28.61 -22.50
CA VAL A 237 9.77 29.44 -21.29
C VAL A 237 9.16 30.82 -21.57
N ALA A 238 9.39 31.37 -22.76
CA ALA A 238 8.81 32.65 -23.18
C ALA A 238 7.30 32.53 -23.47
N GLU A 239 6.86 31.42 -24.05
CA GLU A 239 5.45 31.15 -24.34
C GLU A 239 4.64 30.96 -23.05
N PHE A 240 5.14 30.16 -22.11
CA PHE A 240 4.49 29.97 -20.80
C PHE A 240 4.45 31.24 -19.94
N GLY A 241 5.49 32.08 -20.01
CA GLY A 241 5.51 33.36 -19.28
C GLY A 241 4.49 34.39 -19.80
N ALA A 242 4.04 34.26 -21.05
CA ALA A 242 3.07 35.15 -21.67
C ALA A 242 1.61 34.76 -21.37
N GLU A 243 1.33 33.48 -21.07
CA GLU A 243 -0.02 33.02 -20.70
C GLU A 243 -0.35 33.22 -19.21
N LEU A 244 0.66 33.51 -18.38
CA LEU A 244 0.53 33.71 -16.93
C LEU A 244 0.46 35.19 -16.50
N ALA A 245 0.48 36.15 -17.45
CA ALA A 245 0.47 37.60 -17.21
C ALA A 245 -0.84 38.25 -17.66
#